data_AF-A0AAW2PNU8-F1
#
_entry.id   AF-A0AAW2PNU8-F1
#
_cell.length_a   1.000
_cell.length_b   1.000
_cell.length_c   1.000
_cell.angle_alpha   90.00
_cell.angle_beta   90.00
_cell.angle_gamma   90.00
#
_symmetry.space_group_name_H-M   'P 1'
#
loop_
_entity.id
_entity.type
_entity.pdbx_description
1 polymer ?
#
loop_
_entity_poly.entity_id
_entity_poly.type
_entity_poly.pdbx_seq_one_letter_code
_entity_poly.pdbx_strand_id
1 'polypeptide(L)' 'MAREIICGTWESSVQKLPKYMGALKKYNLGTIVEWEYKTFQLSTGAHVIGYVFWAFAPCIEGFQFCRNVISVDGTHLYTK' A
#
# COMPACT_ATOMS: atom_id res chain seq x y z
N MET A 1 -17.40 -5.86 -14.54
CA MET A 1 -17.20 -5.91 -16.01
C MET A 1 -16.69 -4.59 -16.61
N ALA A 2 -17.49 -3.53 -16.81
CA ALA A 2 -16.97 -2.30 -17.48
C ALA A 2 -15.80 -1.61 -16.75
N ARG A 3 -15.82 -1.55 -15.41
CA ARG A 3 -14.78 -0.90 -14.61
C ARG A 3 -13.46 -1.68 -14.55
N GLU A 4 -13.53 -3.01 -14.55
CA GLU A 4 -12.35 -3.88 -14.51
C GLU A 4 -11.60 -3.89 -15.84
N ILE A 5 -12.29 -3.67 -16.96
CA ILE A 5 -11.67 -3.50 -18.28
C ILE A 5 -10.76 -2.24 -18.29
N ILE A 6 -11.15 -1.20 -17.56
CA ILE A 6 -10.43 0.09 -17.52
C ILE A 6 -9.36 0.09 -16.41
N CYS A 7 -9.71 -0.35 -15.21
CA CYS A 7 -8.84 -0.24 -14.03
C CYS A 7 -8.03 -1.51 -13.72
N GLY A 8 -8.37 -2.64 -14.35
CA GLY A 8 -7.87 -3.96 -13.97
C GLY A 8 -8.63 -4.57 -12.79
N THR A 9 -8.27 -5.79 -12.44
CA THR A 9 -8.83 -6.49 -11.28
C THR A 9 -8.07 -6.11 -10.00
N TRP A 10 -8.68 -6.42 -8.85
CA TRP A 10 -8.04 -6.29 -7.54
C TRP A 10 -6.71 -7.05 -7.49
N GLU A 11 -6.69 -8.30 -7.92
CA GLU A 11 -5.52 -9.18 -7.91
C GLU A 11 -4.39 -8.57 -8.75
N SER A 12 -4.73 -8.05 -9.94
CA SER A 12 -3.75 -7.40 -10.80
C SER A 12 -3.15 -6.15 -10.17
N SER A 13 -3.93 -5.41 -9.36
CA SER A 13 -3.46 -4.24 -8.62
C SER A 13 -2.53 -4.64 -7.49
N VAL A 14 -2.88 -5.67 -6.71
CA VAL A 14 -2.03 -6.22 -5.64
C VAL A 14 -0.70 -6.72 -6.20
N GLN A 15 -0.69 -7.41 -7.35
CA GLN A 15 0.54 -7.88 -7.99
C GLN A 15 1.46 -6.75 -8.47
N LYS A 16 0.89 -5.61 -8.90
CA LYS A 16 1.66 -4.42 -9.34
C LYS A 16 2.17 -3.58 -8.17
N LEU A 17 1.58 -3.72 -6.99
CA LEU A 17 1.83 -2.87 -5.83
C LEU A 17 3.30 -2.85 -5.39
N PRO A 18 4.05 -3.98 -5.31
CA PRO A 18 5.46 -3.95 -4.93
C PRO A 18 6.32 -3.14 -5.91
N LYS A 19 6.07 -3.30 -7.22
CA LYS A 19 6.78 -2.55 -8.26
C LYS A 19 6.48 -1.05 -8.15
N TYR A 20 5.21 -0.70 -7.93
CA TYR A 20 4.79 0.68 -7.76
C TYR A 20 5.45 1.32 -6.53
N MET A 21 5.41 0.67 -5.37
CA MET A 21 6.04 1.16 -4.14
C MET A 21 7.57 1.27 -4.27
N GLY A 22 8.20 0.33 -4.97
CA GLY A 22 9.62 0.41 -5.29
C GLY A 22 9.98 1.64 -6.12
N ALA A 23 9.17 1.94 -7.15
CA ALA A 23 9.32 3.18 -7.92
C ALA A 23 9.05 4.42 -7.04
N LEU A 24 8.04 4.39 -6.19
CA LEU A 24 7.67 5.46 -5.27
C LEU A 24 8.85 5.87 -4.39
N LYS A 25 9.53 4.91 -3.75
CA LYS A 25 10.76 5.14 -2.96
C LYS A 25 11.91 5.65 -3.81
N LYS A 26 12.10 5.10 -5.01
CA LYS A 26 13.21 5.47 -5.90
C LYS A 26 13.13 6.93 -6.34
N TYR A 27 11.94 7.41 -6.67
CA TYR A 27 11.74 8.75 -7.23
C TYR A 27 11.41 9.81 -6.18
N ASN A 28 11.02 9.42 -4.96
CA ASN A 28 10.75 10.34 -3.86
C ASN A 28 11.62 9.96 -2.66
N LEU A 29 12.89 10.37 -2.68
CA LEU A 29 13.83 10.13 -1.60
C LEU A 29 13.25 10.61 -0.26
N GLY A 30 13.42 9.81 0.79
CA GLY A 30 12.81 10.04 2.10
C GLY A 30 11.40 9.47 2.26
N THR A 31 10.77 8.97 1.19
CA THR A 31 9.50 8.24 1.30
C THR A 31 9.73 6.89 1.99
N ILE A 32 8.96 6.64 3.03
CA ILE A 32 8.98 5.39 3.79
C ILE A 32 7.92 4.47 3.20
N VAL A 33 8.29 3.21 2.95
CA VAL A 33 7.34 2.13 2.68
C VAL A 33 7.81 0.93 3.48
N GLU A 34 6.92 0.44 4.35
CA GLU A 34 7.11 -0.72 5.21
C GLU A 34 6.09 -1.80 4.87
N TRP A 35 6.55 -3.05 4.82
CA TRP A 35 5.74 -4.19 4.44
C TRP A 35 5.56 -5.13 5.62
N GLU A 36 4.33 -5.51 5.89
CA GLU A 36 4.01 -6.61 6.79
C GLU A 36 3.49 -7.78 5.96
N TYR A 37 4.24 -8.88 5.96
CA TYR A 37 3.84 -10.11 5.29
C TYR A 37 3.21 -11.06 6.30
N LYS A 38 2.07 -11.64 5.95
CA LYS A 38 1.49 -12.76 6.69
C LYS A 38 2.17 -14.04 6.23
N THR A 39 2.90 -14.68 7.13
CA THR A 39 3.39 -16.05 6.96
C THR A 39 2.20 -17.00 7.08
N PHE A 40 1.60 -17.33 5.96
CA PHE A 40 0.78 -18.53 5.88
C PHE A 40 1.73 -19.70 5.59
N GLN A 41 1.53 -20.84 6.24
CA GLN A 41 2.05 -22.11 5.75
C GLN A 41 1.28 -22.49 4.47
N LEU A 42 1.38 -21.69 3.40
CA LEU A 42 1.07 -22.20 2.08
C LEU A 42 2.20 -23.14 1.70
N SER A 43 1.85 -24.37 1.33
CA SER A 43 2.74 -25.41 0.81
C SER A 43 3.59 -24.96 -0.39
N THR A 44 3.32 -23.78 -0.94
CA THR A 44 4.00 -23.18 -2.10
C THR A 44 5.05 -22.12 -1.74
N GLY A 45 5.23 -21.75 -0.46
CA GLY A 45 6.22 -20.74 -0.04
C GLY A 45 5.87 -19.30 -0.43
N ALA A 46 4.62 -19.03 -0.83
CA ALA A 46 4.17 -17.69 -1.22
C ALA A 46 3.96 -16.78 0.00
N HIS A 47 4.58 -15.60 0.00
CA HIS A 47 4.32 -14.55 0.99
C HIS A 47 3.04 -13.78 0.63
N VAL A 48 2.09 -13.72 1.57
CA VAL A 48 0.87 -12.92 1.42
C VAL A 48 1.12 -11.54 2.02
N ILE A 49 0.82 -10.48 1.28
CA ILE A 49 0.86 -9.12 1.81
C ILE A 49 -0.25 -9.01 2.87
N GLY A 50 0.14 -8.81 4.12
CA GLY A 50 -0.78 -8.52 5.22
C GLY A 50 -1.16 -7.05 5.19
N TYR A 51 -0.15 -6.18 5.32
CA TYR A 51 -0.29 -4.74 5.27
C TYR A 51 0.89 -4.10 4.54
N VAL A 52 0.64 -2.90 4.01
CA VAL A 52 1.69 -2.01 3.53
C VAL A 52 1.44 -0.64 4.14
N PHE A 53 2.46 -0.08 4.75
CA PHE A 53 2.43 1.27 5.32
C PHE A 53 3.33 2.15 4.49
N TRP A 54 2.88 3.35 4.13
CA TRP A 54 3.74 4.31 3.44
C TRP A 54 3.46 5.74 3.88
N ALA A 55 4.51 6.58 3.81
CA ALA A 55 4.42 8.00 4.05
C ALA A 55 5.43 8.73 3.15
N PHE A 56 4.96 9.74 2.41
CA PHE A 56 5.79 10.55 1.53
C PHE A 56 6.72 11.46 2.33
N ALA A 57 7.95 11.68 1.83
CA ALA A 57 8.93 12.55 2.49
C ALA A 57 8.37 13.95 2.81
N PRO A 58 7.69 14.66 1.89
CA PRO A 58 7.13 15.97 2.19
C PRO A 58 6.04 15.93 3.27
N CYS A 59 5.30 14.83 3.39
CA CYS A 59 4.33 14.65 4.47
C CYS A 59 5.05 14.46 5.81
N ILE A 60 6.09 13.63 5.85
CA ILE A 60 6.88 13.41 7.07
C ILE A 60 7.47 14.74 7.55
N GLU A 61 8.08 15.51 6.65
CA GLU A 61 8.67 16.82 6.95
C GLU A 61 7.62 17.87 7.35
N GLY A 62 6.53 17.95 6.59
CA GLY A 62 5.47 18.94 6.80
C GLY A 62 4.65 18.71 8.07
N PHE A 63 4.51 17.46 8.51
CA PHE A 63 3.74 17.07 9.69
C PHE A 63 4.61 16.66 10.89
N GLN A 64 5.92 16.88 10.86
CA GLN A 64 6.84 16.45 11.93
C GLN A 64 6.49 17.02 13.33
N PHE A 65 5.79 18.16 13.39
CA PHE A 65 5.34 18.81 14.62
C PHE A 65 3.85 18.59 14.92
N CYS A 66 3.14 17.91 14.03
CA CYS A 66 1.74 17.60 14.25
C CYS A 66 1.59 16.45 15.25
N ARG A 67 0.45 16.41 15.94
CA ARG A 67 0.12 15.28 16.80
C ARG A 67 -0.06 14.04 15.93
N ASN A 68 0.54 12.92 16.35
CA ASN A 68 0.33 11.62 15.72
C ASN A 68 -1.15 11.22 15.84
N VAL A 69 -1.90 11.39 14.75
CA VAL A 69 -3.31 11.02 14.64
C VAL A 69 -3.47 10.12 13.42
N ILE A 70 -4.13 8.97 13.62
CA ILE A 70 -4.53 8.09 12.51
C ILE A 70 -5.96 8.45 12.15
N SER A 71 -6.15 9.01 10.95
CA SER A 71 -7.48 9.23 10.38
C SER A 71 -7.75 8.15 9.33
N VAL A 72 -8.71 7.28 9.60
CA VAL A 72 -9.15 6.26 8.65
C VAL A 72 -10.41 6.77 7.98
N ASP A 73 -10.31 7.14 6.71
CA ASP A 73 -11.50 7.43 5.91
C ASP A 73 -12.14 6.13 5.43
N GLY A 74 -13.36 5.88 5.89
CA GLY A 74 -14.15 4.69 5.56
C GLY A 74 -14.94 4.81 4.26
N THR A 75 -14.79 5.90 3.50
CA THR A 75 -15.61 6.20 2.30
C THR A 75 -15.62 5.08 1.26
N HIS A 76 -14.67 4.14 1.30
CA HIS A 76 -14.59 3.00 0.38
C HIS A 76 -14.51 1.61 1.06
N LEU A 77 -14.74 1.51 2.37
CA LEU A 77 -14.72 0.22 3.09
C LEU A 77 -16.00 -0.62 2.90
N TYR A 78 -16.87 -0.27 1.95
CA TYR A 78 -17.99 -1.11 1.59
C TYR A 78 -17.49 -2.34 0.83
N THR A 79 -17.29 -3.42 1.57
CA THR A 79 -17.25 -4.78 1.05
C THR A 79 -18.61 -5.07 0.42
N LYS A 80 -18.63 -5.32 -0.89
CA LYS A 80 -19.81 -5.85 -1.58
C LYS A 80 -19.72 -7.37 -1.64
#